data_AF-A0A8J7XVB4-F1
#
_entry.id   AF-A0A8J7XVB4-F1
#
_cell.length_a   1.000
_cell.length_b   1.000
_cell.length_c   1.000
_cell.angle_alpha   90.00
_cell.angle_beta   90.00
_cell.angle_gamma   90.00
#
_symmetry.space_group_name_H-M   'P 1'
#
loop_
_entity.id
_entity.type
_entity.pdbx_description
1 polymer ?
#
loop_
_entity_poly.entity_id
_entity_poly.type
_entity_poly.pdbx_seq_one_letter_code
_entity_poly.pdbx_strand_id
1 'polypeptide(L)'
;MKRRTTMSLLVLLIVVSLAESGAYLFPPTLISPLNGATGVSCTPKLRWNPVTAAISYDVQVSKQSTFSTKVVDKTVTTTTYTLTTTLDSSTRYYWRVRAKSLGEVSAWNSASFTTGTCGDGDGGAL
;
A
#
# COMPACT_ATOMS: atom_id res chain seq x y z
N MET A 1 -6.31 -41.19 -41.34
CA MET A 1 -7.58 -41.27 -40.59
C MET A 1 -7.34 -40.70 -39.20
N LYS A 2 -7.71 -39.43 -38.99
CA LYS A 2 -7.26 -38.58 -37.88
C LYS A 2 -8.42 -38.38 -36.92
N ARG A 3 -8.35 -38.90 -35.69
CA ARG A 3 -9.31 -38.54 -34.63
C ARG A 3 -8.56 -37.74 -33.59
N ARG A 4 -8.72 -36.42 -33.68
CA ARG A 4 -8.25 -35.44 -32.70
C ARG A 4 -9.38 -35.26 -31.69
N THR A 5 -9.05 -35.48 -30.43
CA THR A 5 -9.92 -35.29 -29.26
C THR A 5 -10.29 -33.82 -29.13
N THR A 6 -11.58 -33.53 -29.01
CA THR A 6 -12.14 -32.18 -28.91
C THR A 6 -11.88 -31.59 -27.51
N MET A 7 -11.08 -30.52 -27.43
CA MET A 7 -10.94 -29.70 -26.22
C MET A 7 -12.17 -28.79 -26.10
N SER A 8 -12.90 -28.94 -25.01
CA SER A 8 -14.15 -28.24 -24.73
C SER A 8 -13.90 -26.74 -24.48
N LEU A 9 -14.52 -25.88 -25.30
CA LEU A 9 -14.41 -24.42 -25.27
C LEU A 9 -15.28 -23.78 -24.15
N LEU A 10 -15.84 -24.58 -23.25
CA LEU A 10 -16.72 -24.10 -22.16
C LEU A 10 -16.05 -23.99 -20.78
N VAL A 11 -14.76 -24.32 -20.66
CA VAL A 11 -13.99 -24.15 -19.40
C VAL A 11 -13.06 -22.92 -19.44
N LEU A 12 -13.24 -22.02 -20.42
CA LEU A 12 -12.55 -20.72 -20.47
C LEU A 12 -13.43 -19.52 -20.10
N LEU A 13 -14.71 -19.75 -19.76
CA LEU A 13 -15.69 -18.70 -19.47
C LEU A 13 -15.98 -18.47 -17.97
N ILE A 14 -15.14 -18.97 -17.05
CA ILE A 14 -15.32 -18.78 -15.59
C ILE A 14 -14.17 -17.99 -14.94
N VAL A 15 -13.11 -17.62 -15.68
CA VAL A 15 -12.04 -16.72 -15.18
C VAL A 15 -12.07 -15.30 -15.75
N VAL A 16 -13.01 -14.97 -16.66
CA VAL A 16 -13.41 -13.58 -16.86
C VAL A 16 -14.42 -13.23 -15.77
N SER A 17 -13.93 -13.17 -14.53
CA SER A 17 -14.72 -12.68 -13.41
C SER A 17 -15.18 -11.27 -13.71
N LEU A 18 -16.48 -11.06 -13.54
CA LEU A 18 -17.23 -9.84 -13.80
C LEU A 18 -16.43 -8.58 -13.39
N ALA A 19 -15.85 -7.90 -14.37
CA ALA A 19 -15.76 -6.46 -14.28
C ALA A 19 -17.14 -5.93 -14.67
N GLU A 20 -18.04 -5.86 -13.69
CA GLU A 20 -19.17 -4.93 -13.80
C GLU A 20 -18.57 -3.57 -14.16
N SER A 21 -19.12 -2.90 -15.16
CA SER A 21 -18.63 -1.60 -15.63
C SER A 21 -18.88 -0.51 -14.57
N GLY A 22 -18.15 -0.58 -13.46
CA GLY A 22 -17.93 0.48 -12.48
C GLY A 22 -16.53 1.04 -12.68
N ALA A 23 -16.30 2.30 -12.29
CA ALA A 23 -15.01 2.94 -12.48
C ALA A 23 -13.96 2.26 -11.58
N TYR A 24 -13.23 1.30 -12.14
CA TYR A 24 -12.27 0.52 -11.37
C TYR A 24 -11.13 1.41 -10.88
N LEU A 25 -11.09 1.63 -9.57
CA LEU A 25 -10.03 2.40 -8.92
C LEU A 25 -8.84 1.49 -8.64
N PHE A 26 -7.72 1.75 -9.33
CA PHE A 26 -6.51 0.95 -9.15
C PHE A 26 -5.87 1.18 -7.76
N PRO A 27 -5.30 0.14 -7.13
CA PRO A 27 -4.56 0.32 -5.90
C PRO A 27 -3.31 1.20 -6.15
N PRO A 28 -3.00 2.15 -5.25
CA PRO A 28 -1.84 3.03 -5.42
C PRO A 28 -0.53 2.24 -5.32
N THR A 29 0.43 2.53 -6.20
CA THR A 29 1.78 1.95 -6.13
C THR A 29 2.57 2.62 -5.02
N LEU A 30 3.12 1.85 -4.09
CA LEU A 30 3.91 2.38 -2.97
C LEU A 30 5.34 2.69 -3.45
N ILE A 31 5.81 3.92 -3.19
CA ILE A 31 7.12 4.40 -3.64
C ILE A 31 8.13 4.40 -2.49
N SER A 32 7.73 4.88 -1.31
CA SER A 32 8.63 4.98 -0.16
C SER A 32 7.84 4.99 1.15
N PRO A 33 8.30 4.30 2.20
CA PRO A 33 9.39 3.32 2.21
C PRO A 33 9.09 2.10 1.31
N LEU A 34 10.09 1.61 0.57
CA LEU A 34 9.94 0.40 -0.25
C LEU A 34 9.67 -0.82 0.65
N ASN A 35 9.03 -1.85 0.08
CA ASN A 35 8.77 -3.07 0.82
C ASN A 35 10.08 -3.74 1.28
N GLY A 36 10.18 -3.99 2.59
CA GLY A 36 11.36 -4.55 3.23
C GLY A 36 12.47 -3.53 3.52
N ALA A 37 12.26 -2.23 3.31
CA ALA A 37 13.27 -1.22 3.59
C ALA A 37 13.69 -1.22 5.08
N THR A 38 14.98 -1.03 5.35
CA THR A 38 15.56 -0.99 6.69
C THR A 38 16.23 0.35 6.95
N GLY A 39 16.45 0.70 8.22
CA GLY A 39 17.09 1.97 8.58
C GLY A 39 16.24 3.19 8.26
N VAL A 40 14.92 3.00 8.19
CA VAL A 40 13.98 4.07 7.88
C VAL A 40 13.86 5.03 9.07
N SER A 41 13.79 6.34 8.81
CA SER A 41 13.54 7.32 9.87
C SER A 41 12.30 6.98 10.68
N CYS A 42 12.29 7.33 11.95
CA CYS A 42 11.21 7.05 12.88
C CYS A 42 9.98 7.94 12.69
N THR A 43 10.11 9.00 11.88
CA THR A 43 9.02 9.81 11.36
C THR A 43 9.03 9.74 9.83
N PRO A 44 8.79 8.54 9.24
CA PRO A 44 8.94 8.37 7.81
C PRO A 44 7.94 9.20 7.02
N LYS A 45 8.39 9.69 5.87
CA LYS A 45 7.50 10.23 4.84
C LYS A 45 7.06 9.10 3.91
N LEU A 46 5.80 8.73 4.02
CA LEU A 46 5.15 7.78 3.13
C LEU A 46 4.85 8.47 1.79
N ARG A 47 5.09 7.78 0.68
CA ARG A 47 4.86 8.26 -0.69
C ARG A 47 4.31 7.14 -1.57
N TRP A 48 3.32 7.46 -2.38
CA TRP A 48 2.71 6.54 -3.35
C TRP A 48 2.41 7.26 -4.67
N ASN A 49 2.19 6.49 -5.74
CA ASN A 49 1.79 7.06 -7.02
C ASN A 49 0.34 7.58 -6.96
N PRO A 50 0.05 8.71 -7.62
CA PRO A 50 -1.33 9.14 -7.81
C PRO A 50 -2.10 8.07 -8.58
N VAL A 51 -3.36 7.86 -8.20
CA VAL A 51 -4.30 7.00 -8.89
C VAL A 51 -5.26 7.88 -9.68
N THR A 52 -5.42 7.60 -10.97
CA THR A 52 -6.39 8.30 -11.81
C THR A 52 -7.80 8.18 -11.22
N ALA A 53 -8.54 9.29 -11.23
CA ALA A 53 -9.85 9.44 -10.60
C ALA A 53 -9.88 9.43 -9.06
N ALA A 54 -8.76 9.21 -8.35
CA ALA A 54 -8.74 9.27 -6.89
C ALA A 54 -8.85 10.71 -6.38
N ILE A 55 -9.74 10.93 -5.41
CA ILE A 55 -9.95 12.22 -4.72
C ILE A 55 -9.20 12.25 -3.40
N SER A 56 -9.08 11.09 -2.74
CA SER A 56 -8.35 10.94 -1.48
C SER A 56 -7.78 9.54 -1.33
N TYR A 57 -6.98 9.34 -0.30
CA TYR A 57 -6.32 8.10 0.04
C TYR A 57 -6.49 7.81 1.53
N ASP A 58 -6.85 6.58 1.88
CA ASP A 58 -6.71 6.11 3.25
C ASP A 58 -5.30 5.55 3.43
N VAL A 59 -4.64 5.94 4.51
CA VAL A 59 -3.27 5.59 4.86
C VAL A 59 -3.27 4.99 6.26
N GLN A 60 -2.71 3.79 6.38
CA GLN A 60 -2.61 3.09 7.65
C GLN A 60 -1.20 2.61 7.92
N VAL A 61 -0.78 2.67 9.18
CA VAL A 61 0.50 2.13 9.67
C VAL A 61 0.24 1.33 10.94
N SER A 62 0.85 0.16 11.05
CA SER A 62 0.70 -0.77 12.16
C SER A 62 1.98 -1.57 12.42
N LYS A 63 2.15 -2.06 13.65
CA LYS A 63 3.14 -3.11 13.95
C LYS A 63 2.68 -4.51 13.50
N GLN A 64 1.40 -4.68 13.20
CA GLN A 64 0.79 -5.95 12.83
C GLN A 64 0.36 -5.91 11.36
N SER A 65 0.67 -6.97 10.60
CA SER A 65 0.30 -7.08 9.18
C SER A 65 -1.22 -7.17 8.95
N THR A 66 -1.98 -7.53 9.98
CA THR A 66 -3.45 -7.56 9.98
C THR A 66 -4.08 -6.17 10.14
N PHE A 67 -3.31 -5.16 10.57
CA PHE A 67 -3.80 -3.82 10.93
C PHE A 67 -4.90 -3.84 12.02
N SER A 68 -4.89 -4.84 12.91
CA SER A 68 -5.82 -4.94 14.04
C SER A 68 -5.66 -3.75 14.99
N THR A 69 -4.42 -3.37 15.28
CA THR A 69 -4.07 -2.11 15.95
C THR A 69 -3.44 -1.17 14.94
N LYS A 70 -3.73 0.13 15.01
CA LYS A 70 -3.22 1.13 14.05
C LYS A 70 -2.53 2.25 14.81
N VAL A 71 -1.28 2.52 14.44
CA VAL A 71 -0.52 3.68 14.91
C VAL A 71 -0.93 4.92 14.11
N VAL A 72 -1.19 4.72 12.82
CA VAL A 72 -1.73 5.72 11.91
C VAL A 72 -2.96 5.15 11.23
N ASP A 73 -4.02 5.97 11.18
CA ASP A 73 -5.22 5.75 10.39
C ASP A 73 -5.74 7.12 9.95
N LYS A 74 -5.47 7.50 8.70
CA LYS A 74 -5.76 8.85 8.17
C LYS A 74 -6.29 8.79 6.75
N THR A 75 -7.12 9.77 6.40
CA THR A 75 -7.50 10.05 5.02
C THR A 75 -6.83 11.35 4.59
N VAL A 76 -6.14 11.34 3.44
CA VAL A 76 -5.42 12.49 2.89
C VAL A 76 -5.76 12.70 1.42
N THR A 77 -5.67 13.94 0.92
CA THR A 77 -5.91 14.26 -0.50
C THR A 77 -4.63 14.34 -1.32
N THR A 78 -3.47 14.30 -0.66
CA THR A 78 -2.15 14.30 -1.29
C THR A 78 -1.65 12.87 -1.52
N THR A 79 -0.54 12.73 -2.25
CA THR A 79 0.13 11.44 -2.51
C THR A 79 1.28 11.15 -1.55
N THR A 80 1.36 11.92 -0.46
CA THR A 80 2.40 11.77 0.55
C THR A 80 1.85 12.05 1.94
N TYR A 81 2.34 11.31 2.93
CA TYR A 81 1.99 11.53 4.33
C TYR A 81 3.24 11.38 5.21
N THR A 82 3.61 12.43 5.93
CA THR A 82 4.68 12.38 6.93
C THR A 82 4.08 11.99 8.28
N LEU A 83 4.68 10.99 8.92
CA LEU A 83 4.25 10.57 10.25
C LEU A 83 4.50 11.68 11.28
N THR A 84 3.45 12.06 12.00
CA THR A 84 3.53 13.00 13.12
C THR A 84 3.87 12.31 14.44
N THR A 85 3.61 11.01 14.53
CA THR A 85 3.94 10.17 15.68
C THR A 85 5.29 9.51 15.45
N THR A 86 6.21 9.68 16.39
CA THR A 86 7.49 8.97 16.37
C THR A 86 7.25 7.47 16.58
N LEU A 87 7.76 6.67 15.65
CA LEU A 87 7.77 5.21 15.73
C LEU A 87 8.91 4.73 16.63
N ASP A 88 8.82 3.49 17.13
CA ASP A 88 9.86 2.87 17.93
C ASP A 88 11.08 2.50 17.08
N SER A 89 12.28 2.58 17.66
CA SER A 89 13.54 2.21 17.02
C SER A 89 13.60 0.74 16.65
N SER A 90 14.35 0.41 15.60
CA SER A 90 14.68 -0.97 15.20
C SER A 90 13.46 -1.91 15.13
N THR A 91 12.28 -1.36 14.80
CA THR A 91 10.99 -2.04 14.86
C THR A 91 10.39 -2.16 13.46
N ARG A 92 9.85 -3.33 13.15
CA ARG A 92 9.14 -3.56 11.88
C ARG A 92 7.72 -3.01 11.94
N TYR A 93 7.38 -2.21 10.94
CA TYR A 93 6.05 -1.69 10.69
C TYR A 93 5.54 -2.12 9.31
N TYR A 94 4.23 -2.21 9.22
CA TYR A 94 3.47 -2.43 8.00
C TYR A 94 2.69 -1.17 7.71
N TRP A 95 2.68 -0.76 6.45
CA TRP A 95 1.87 0.35 6.00
C TRP A 95 1.09 -0.04 4.76
N ARG A 96 -0.08 0.55 4.61
CA ARG A 96 -0.93 0.33 3.44
C ARG A 96 -1.65 1.60 3.04
N VAL A 97 -1.92 1.68 1.74
CA VAL A 97 -2.66 2.80 1.14
C VAL A 97 -3.71 2.23 0.19
N ARG A 98 -4.90 2.83 0.19
CA ARG A 98 -5.90 2.63 -0.86
C ARG A 98 -6.39 3.98 -1.35
N ALA A 99 -6.75 4.05 -2.62
CA ALA A 99 -7.38 5.21 -3.22
C ALA A 99 -8.89 5.23 -2.92
N LYS A 100 -9.48 6.42 -2.94
CA LYS A 100 -10.91 6.66 -2.75
C LYS A 100 -11.40 7.68 -3.77
N SER A 101 -12.55 7.39 -4.36
CA SER A 101 -13.24 8.30 -5.26
C SER A 101 -14.73 8.08 -5.19
N LEU A 102 -15.52 9.14 -4.95
CA LEU A 102 -16.99 9.17 -5.06
C LEU A 102 -17.72 7.86 -4.71
N GLY A 103 -17.51 7.34 -3.50
CA GLY A 103 -18.18 6.12 -3.00
C GLY A 103 -17.50 4.80 -3.35
N GLU A 104 -16.50 4.83 -4.24
CA GLU A 104 -15.62 3.72 -4.57
C GLU A 104 -14.30 3.78 -3.81
N VAL A 105 -13.76 2.60 -3.51
CA VAL A 105 -12.45 2.44 -2.88
C VAL A 105 -11.67 1.39 -3.63
N SER A 106 -10.36 1.60 -3.80
CA SER A 106 -9.50 0.59 -4.39
C SER A 106 -9.22 -0.53 -3.40
N ALA A 107 -8.66 -1.63 -3.91
CA ALA A 107 -7.92 -2.56 -3.07
C ALA A 107 -6.79 -1.84 -2.33
N TRP A 108 -6.37 -2.40 -1.20
CA TRP A 108 -5.18 -1.94 -0.48
C TRP A 108 -3.92 -2.39 -1.20
N ASN A 109 -2.92 -1.52 -1.24
CA ASN A 109 -1.54 -1.93 -1.46
C ASN A 109 -0.77 -1.79 -0.14
N SER A 110 0.07 -2.76 0.20
CA SER A 110 0.80 -2.80 1.46
C SER A 110 2.28 -3.05 1.26
N ALA A 111 3.08 -2.52 2.17
CA ALA A 111 4.50 -2.75 2.26
C ALA A 111 4.92 -2.77 3.73
N SER A 112 6.09 -3.33 3.99
CA SER A 112 6.71 -3.30 5.32
C SER A 112 8.01 -2.51 5.30
N PHE A 113 8.40 -1.95 6.44
CA PHE A 113 9.72 -1.36 6.65
C PHE A 113 10.15 -1.54 8.09
N THR A 114 11.45 -1.43 8.35
CA THR A 114 12.05 -1.46 9.68
C THR A 114 12.68 -0.11 9.96
N THR A 115 12.31 0.50 11.08
CA THR A 115 12.90 1.77 11.53
C THR A 115 14.38 1.58 11.88
N GLY A 116 15.16 2.65 11.72
CA GLY A 116 16.51 2.75 12.27
C GLY A 116 16.49 3.09 13.76
N THR A 117 17.58 3.64 14.26
CA THR A 117 17.70 4.16 15.62
C THR A 117 17.04 5.55 15.72
N CYS A 118 16.03 5.68 16.57
CA CYS A 118 15.37 6.94 16.91
C CYS A 118 16.08 7.56 18.12
N GLY A 119 16.88 8.61 17.89
CA GLY A 119 17.79 9.22 18.87
C GLY A 119 19.24 8.93 18.48
N ASP A 120 20.16 9.87 18.32
CA ASP A 120 20.20 11.28 18.74
C ASP A 120 20.78 12.16 17.63
N GLY A 121 20.54 13.47 17.71
CA GLY A 121 21.21 14.46 16.86
C GLY A 121 22.70 14.54 17.18
N ASP A 122 23.50 13.67 16.59
CA ASP A 122 24.96 13.80 16.50
C ASP A 122 25.30 14.07 15.03
N GLY A 123 25.73 15.28 14.68
CA GLY A 123 27.09 15.66 15.02
C GLY A 123 28.11 15.05 14.03
N GLY A 124 27.70 14.67 12.82
CA GLY A 124 28.63 14.34 11.74
C GLY A 124 29.35 15.57 11.18
N ALA A 125 30.25 16.16 11.98
CA ALA A 125 31.35 16.94 11.47
C ALA A 125 32.36 15.99 10.80
N LEU A 126 32.61 16.21 9.50
CA LEU A 126 33.92 16.07 8.87
C LEU A 126 34.13 17.30 7.98
#